data_AF-M0MTX9-F1
#
_entry.id   AF-M0MTX9-F1
#
_cell.length_a   1.000
_cell.length_b   1.000
_cell.length_c   1.000
_cell.angle_alpha   90.00
_cell.angle_beta   90.00
_cell.angle_gamma   90.00
#
_symmetry.space_group_name_H-M   'P 1'
#
loop_
_entity.id
_entity.type
_entity.pdbx_description
1 polymer ?
#
loop_
_entity_poly.entity_id
_entity_poly.type
_entity_poly.pdbx_seq_one_letter_code
_entity_poly.pdbx_strand_id
1 'polypeptide(L)'
;MSATDDLPGGWTEIDDTDEKAGQYDPQRPLQYEHADGIELVVQPTSPNVADADQDVWRVRSIREGGDETETLREEVEGRDDAIGVAREFMTVYEERCVEGDESPTDLAASF
;
A
#
# COMPACT_ATOMS: atom_id res chain seq x y z
N MET A 1 6.06 15.77 -11.89
CA MET A 1 4.75 16.18 -11.37
C MET A 1 4.39 15.09 -10.39
N SER A 2 4.56 15.36 -9.10
CA SER A 2 4.31 14.37 -8.04
C SER A 2 2.81 14.21 -7.88
N ALA A 3 2.31 12.97 -7.93
CA ALA A 3 0.90 12.61 -7.99
C ALA A 3 0.19 12.71 -6.63
N THR A 4 0.49 13.77 -5.87
CA THR A 4 0.01 13.99 -4.50
C THR A 4 -1.42 14.57 -4.45
N ASP A 5 -2.00 14.96 -5.59
CA ASP A 5 -3.24 15.77 -5.62
C ASP A 5 -4.53 14.95 -5.87
N ASP A 6 -4.45 13.62 -6.07
CA ASP A 6 -5.60 12.79 -6.49
C ASP A 6 -5.82 11.54 -5.60
N LEU A 7 -5.31 11.56 -4.36
CA LEU A 7 -5.57 10.47 -3.42
C LEU A 7 -6.92 10.68 -2.70
N PRO A 8 -7.66 9.59 -2.37
CA PRO A 8 -8.87 9.68 -1.56
C PRO A 8 -8.58 10.31 -0.20
N GLY A 9 -9.63 10.83 0.46
CA GLY A 9 -9.55 11.66 1.68
C GLY A 9 -8.47 11.27 2.68
N GLY A 10 -7.71 12.25 3.18
CA GLY A 10 -6.73 12.05 4.27
C GLY A 10 -5.48 11.23 3.92
N TRP A 11 -5.41 10.58 2.76
CA TRP A 11 -4.25 9.82 2.31
C TRP A 11 -3.16 10.72 1.72
N THR A 12 -1.91 10.43 2.07
CA THR A 12 -0.73 11.09 1.55
C THR A 12 0.29 10.04 1.10
N GLU A 13 0.83 10.18 -0.11
CA GLU A 13 1.99 9.39 -0.54
C GLU A 13 3.22 9.91 0.21
N ILE A 14 3.89 9.01 0.93
CA ILE A 14 5.15 9.31 1.60
C ILE A 14 6.29 8.63 0.84
N ASP A 15 7.34 9.40 0.55
CA ASP A 15 8.57 8.83 0.01
C ASP A 15 9.19 7.94 1.09
N ASP A 16 9.27 6.64 0.81
CA ASP A 16 10.05 5.70 1.62
C ASP A 16 11.53 6.11 1.50
N THR A 17 11.98 6.94 2.45
CA THR A 17 13.37 7.41 2.55
C THR A 17 14.29 6.36 3.17
N ASP A 18 13.78 5.16 3.45
CA ASP A 18 14.44 4.17 4.27
C ASP A 18 15.37 3.23 3.47
N GLU A 19 16.26 2.55 4.20
CA GLU A 19 17.32 1.69 3.69
C GLU A 19 16.78 0.54 2.81
N LYS A 20 15.48 0.23 2.92
CA LYS A 20 14.76 -0.79 2.15
C LYS A 20 14.42 -0.36 0.72
N ALA A 21 14.26 0.93 0.42
CA ALA A 21 13.99 1.37 -0.94
C ALA A 21 15.10 0.94 -1.93
N GLY A 22 16.35 0.91 -1.46
CA GLY A 22 17.50 0.44 -2.24
C GLY A 22 17.49 -1.07 -2.55
N GLN A 23 16.78 -1.88 -1.76
CA GLN A 23 16.65 -3.33 -1.99
C GLN A 23 15.81 -3.66 -3.23
N TYR A 24 14.94 -2.76 -3.65
CA TYR A 24 14.03 -2.96 -4.77
C TYR A 24 14.33 -2.03 -5.96
N ASP A 25 15.38 -1.21 -5.93
CA ASP A 25 15.78 -0.37 -7.06
C ASP A 25 16.01 -1.23 -8.32
N PRO A 26 15.41 -0.93 -9.50
CA PRO A 26 14.72 0.32 -9.85
C PRO A 26 13.22 0.37 -9.47
N GLN A 27 12.61 -0.77 -9.12
CA GLN A 27 11.19 -0.91 -8.77
C GLN A 27 10.93 -0.59 -7.28
N ARG A 28 11.20 0.65 -6.88
CA ARG A 28 11.07 1.09 -5.49
C ARG A 28 9.63 0.94 -4.96
N PRO A 29 9.46 0.54 -3.68
CA PRO A 29 8.16 0.51 -3.02
C PRO A 29 7.49 1.89 -3.03
N LEU A 30 6.17 1.88 -2.93
CA LEU A 30 5.35 3.06 -2.68
C LEU A 30 4.68 2.90 -1.32
N GLN A 31 4.64 3.97 -0.56
CA GLN A 31 4.00 3.99 0.75
C GLN A 31 3.00 5.13 0.81
N TYR A 32 1.85 4.86 1.40
CA TYR A 32 0.79 5.83 1.61
C TYR A 32 0.41 5.80 3.09
N GLU A 33 0.19 6.96 3.68
CA GLU A 33 -0.23 7.10 5.06
C GLU A 33 -1.57 7.83 5.10
N HIS A 34 -2.49 7.34 5.92
CA HIS A 34 -3.74 8.01 6.26
C HIS A 34 -3.59 8.76 7.59
N ALA A 35 -4.31 9.88 7.74
CA ALA A 35 -4.29 10.70 8.95
C ALA A 35 -4.66 9.96 10.25
N ASP A 36 -5.35 8.82 10.16
CA ASP A 36 -5.70 7.95 11.30
C ASP A 36 -4.59 6.96 11.70
N GLY A 37 -3.39 7.03 11.08
CA GLY A 37 -2.26 6.16 11.39
C GLY A 37 -2.29 4.80 10.71
N ILE A 38 -2.98 4.70 9.56
CA ILE A 38 -2.94 3.50 8.72
C ILE A 38 -2.01 3.74 7.55
N GLU A 39 -1.18 2.76 7.24
CA GLU A 39 -0.24 2.82 6.15
C GLU A 39 -0.53 1.72 5.13
N LEU A 40 -0.36 2.03 3.85
CA LEU A 40 -0.41 1.08 2.75
C LEU A 40 0.94 1.03 2.07
N VAL A 41 1.44 -0.18 1.87
CA VAL A 41 2.70 -0.42 1.17
C VAL A 41 2.43 -1.22 -0.09
N VAL A 42 2.75 -0.63 -1.24
CA VAL A 42 2.74 -1.28 -2.54
C VAL A 42 4.18 -1.57 -2.93
N GLN A 43 4.53 -2.84 -3.07
CA GLN A 43 5.92 -3.22 -3.35
C GLN A 43 6.01 -4.49 -4.20
N PRO A 44 7.16 -4.73 -4.84
CA PRO A 44 7.42 -6.02 -5.45
C PRO A 44 7.36 -7.16 -4.42
N THR A 45 6.89 -8.31 -4.87
CA THR A 45 6.91 -9.57 -4.08
C THR A 45 8.33 -10.04 -3.81
N SER A 46 9.23 -9.79 -4.77
CA SER A 46 10.64 -10.20 -4.71
C SER A 46 11.59 -8.98 -4.69
N PRO A 47 12.70 -9.04 -3.94
CA PRO A 47 13.73 -7.98 -3.98
C PRO A 47 14.46 -7.94 -5.33
N ASN A 48 15.20 -6.85 -5.59
CA ASN A 48 16.01 -6.75 -6.79
C ASN A 48 17.25 -7.65 -6.73
N VAL A 49 17.05 -8.91 -7.08
CA VAL A 49 18.09 -9.93 -7.25
C VAL A 49 17.96 -10.57 -8.64
N ALA A 50 19.04 -11.20 -9.12
CA ALA A 50 19.02 -11.89 -10.39
C ALA A 50 17.93 -12.98 -10.40
N ASP A 51 17.20 -13.11 -11.51
CA ASP A 51 16.12 -14.07 -11.73
C ASP A 51 14.89 -13.91 -10.81
N ALA A 52 14.79 -12.80 -10.07
CA ALA A 52 13.59 -12.46 -9.32
C ALA A 52 12.52 -11.84 -10.22
N ASP A 53 11.28 -12.29 -10.04
CA ASP A 53 10.11 -11.73 -10.70
C ASP A 53 9.67 -10.46 -9.96
N GLN A 54 10.14 -9.30 -10.45
CA GLN A 54 9.77 -7.99 -9.90
C GLN A 54 8.51 -7.43 -10.56
N ASP A 55 8.03 -8.04 -11.65
CA ASP A 55 6.78 -7.63 -12.29
C ASP A 55 5.55 -8.06 -11.48
N VAL A 56 5.74 -8.88 -10.45
CA VAL A 56 4.70 -9.30 -9.51
C VAL A 56 4.78 -8.48 -8.22
N TRP A 57 3.69 -7.79 -7.93
CA TRP A 57 3.53 -6.83 -6.84
C TRP A 57 2.59 -7.35 -5.75
N ARG A 58 2.70 -6.76 -4.56
CA ARG A 58 1.80 -6.98 -3.43
C ARG A 58 1.42 -5.67 -2.79
N VAL A 59 0.22 -5.64 -2.23
CA VAL A 59 -0.35 -4.52 -1.47
C VAL A 59 -0.62 -4.98 -0.05
N ARG A 60 -0.11 -4.22 0.91
CA ARG A 60 -0.19 -4.54 2.33
C ARG A 60 -0.68 -3.34 3.12
N SER A 61 -1.49 -3.58 4.14
CA SER A 61 -1.85 -2.58 5.15
C SER A 61 -1.06 -2.80 6.44
N ILE A 62 -0.55 -1.72 6.98
CA ILE A 62 0.18 -1.64 8.24
C ILE A 62 -0.58 -0.66 9.13
N ARG A 63 -0.68 -0.95 10.43
CA ARG A 63 -1.32 -0.08 11.40
C ARG A 63 -0.29 0.48 12.37
N GLU A 64 -0.46 1.72 12.79
CA GLU A 64 0.35 2.32 13.84
C GLU A 64 0.26 1.49 15.13
N GLY A 65 1.41 1.01 15.61
CA GLY A 65 1.54 0.26 16.86
C GLY A 65 1.47 -1.27 16.75
N GLY A 66 1.37 -1.84 15.55
CA GLY A 66 1.38 -3.30 15.34
C GLY A 66 2.52 -3.79 14.45
N ASP A 67 3.14 -4.92 14.82
CA ASP A 67 4.00 -5.72 13.92
C ASP A 67 3.18 -6.46 12.84
N GLU A 68 1.85 -6.42 12.94
CA GLU A 68 0.93 -7.15 12.07
C GLU A 68 0.72 -6.39 10.76
N THR A 69 1.36 -6.90 9.71
CA THR A 69 1.10 -6.49 8.33
C THR A 69 0.02 -7.39 7.76
N GLU A 70 -1.14 -6.84 7.42
CA GLU A 70 -2.19 -7.59 6.71
C GLU A 70 -1.94 -7.48 5.19
N THR A 71 -1.86 -8.62 4.52
CA THR A 71 -1.75 -8.66 3.05
C THR A 71 -3.14 -8.49 2.45
N LEU A 72 -3.38 -7.36 1.79
CA LEU A 72 -4.63 -7.07 1.10
C LEU A 72 -4.70 -7.82 -0.23
N ARG A 73 -3.61 -7.80 -0.98
CA ARG A 73 -3.49 -8.55 -2.23
C ARG A 73 -2.05 -8.93 -2.50
N GLU A 74 -1.86 -10.16 -2.96
CA GLU A 74 -0.59 -10.67 -3.45
C GLU A 74 -0.73 -11.03 -4.94
N GLU A 75 0.40 -11.24 -5.60
CA GLU A 75 0.47 -11.71 -6.99
C GLU A 75 -0.19 -10.76 -8.01
N VAL A 76 -0.12 -9.45 -7.77
CA VAL A 76 -0.63 -8.43 -8.70
C VAL A 76 0.36 -8.24 -9.84
N GLU A 77 -0.07 -8.53 -11.06
CA GLU A 77 0.76 -8.32 -12.26
C GLU A 77 0.86 -6.82 -12.56
N GLY A 78 2.06 -6.25 -12.38
CA GLY A 78 2.36 -4.87 -12.73
C GLY A 78 2.08 -3.84 -11.62
N ARG A 79 2.91 -2.78 -11.66
CA ARG A 79 2.89 -1.70 -10.67
C ARG A 79 1.59 -0.89 -10.70
N ASP A 80 1.10 -0.53 -11.88
CA ASP A 80 -0.08 0.31 -12.03
C ASP A 80 -1.34 -0.37 -11.50
N ASP A 81 -1.48 -1.68 -11.72
CA ASP A 81 -2.59 -2.47 -11.19
C ASP A 81 -2.51 -2.58 -9.65
N ALA A 82 -1.30 -2.73 -9.09
CA ALA A 82 -1.11 -2.73 -7.64
C ALA A 82 -1.42 -1.36 -7.01
N ILE A 83 -1.09 -0.26 -7.68
CA ILE A 83 -1.52 1.09 -7.28
C ILE A 83 -3.05 1.21 -7.35
N GLY A 84 -3.67 0.65 -8.39
CA GLY A 84 -5.13 0.59 -8.52
C GLY A 84 -5.79 -0.10 -7.33
N VAL A 85 -5.26 -1.25 -6.91
CA VAL A 85 -5.73 -2.00 -5.72
C VAL A 85 -5.57 -1.16 -4.45
N ALA A 86 -4.44 -0.50 -4.27
CA ALA A 86 -4.23 0.38 -3.11
C ALA A 86 -5.24 1.53 -3.09
N ARG A 87 -5.49 2.19 -4.24
CA ARG A 87 -6.48 3.26 -4.37
C ARG A 87 -7.91 2.78 -4.12
N GLU A 88 -8.25 1.57 -4.55
CA GLU A 88 -9.54 0.94 -4.26
C GLU A 88 -9.71 0.75 -2.76
N PHE A 89 -8.70 0.21 -2.07
CA PHE A 89 -8.74 0.07 -0.62
C PHE A 89 -8.88 1.43 0.08
N MET A 90 -8.09 2.43 -0.30
CA MET A 90 -8.19 3.79 0.26
C MET A 90 -9.60 4.35 0.14
N THR A 91 -10.24 4.17 -1.03
CA THR A 91 -11.60 4.66 -1.27
C THR A 91 -12.60 3.95 -0.37
N VAL A 92 -12.53 2.62 -0.29
CA VAL A 92 -13.42 1.83 0.56
C VAL A 92 -13.18 2.10 2.05
N TYR A 93 -11.93 2.40 2.43
CA TYR A 93 -11.57 2.81 3.78
C TYR A 93 -12.26 4.12 4.18
N GLU A 94 -12.24 5.14 3.32
CA GLU A 94 -12.98 6.38 3.56
C GLU A 94 -14.47 6.10 3.78
N GLU A 95 -15.09 5.32 2.88
CA GLU A 95 -16.54 5.08 2.93
C GLU A 95 -16.98 4.22 4.12
N ARG A 96 -16.19 3.22 4.51
CA ARG A 96 -16.60 2.21 5.52
C ARG A 96 -16.00 2.43 6.90
N CYS A 97 -14.80 2.98 7.00
CA CYS A 97 -14.10 3.18 8.26
C CYS A 97 -14.11 4.63 8.74
N VAL A 98 -13.98 5.61 7.84
CA VAL A 98 -14.00 7.04 8.21
C VAL A 98 -15.44 7.57 8.29
N GLU A 99 -16.23 7.35 7.24
CA GLU A 99 -17.64 7.74 7.20
C GLU A 99 -18.56 6.71 7.87
N GLY A 100 -18.14 5.44 7.88
CA GLY A 100 -18.82 4.34 8.54
C GLY A 100 -18.29 4.04 9.95
N ASP A 101 -18.75 2.94 10.52
CA ASP A 101 -18.36 2.44 11.85
C ASP A 101 -17.55 1.12 11.75
N GLU A 102 -17.06 0.76 10.56
CA GLU A 102 -16.30 -0.49 10.37
C GLU A 102 -14.85 -0.34 10.81
N SER A 103 -14.31 -1.36 11.47
CA SER A 103 -12.90 -1.31 11.86
C SER A 103 -12.00 -1.55 10.63
N PRO A 104 -10.84 -0.88 10.54
CA PRO A 104 -9.93 -1.09 9.41
C PRO A 104 -9.42 -2.53 9.23
N THR A 105 -9.50 -3.38 10.27
CA THR A 105 -9.05 -4.77 10.27
C THR A 105 -10.14 -5.63 9.69
N ASP A 106 -11.40 -5.36 10.05
CA ASP A 106 -12.52 -6.04 9.42
C ASP A 106 -12.55 -5.72 7.92
N LEU A 107 -12.23 -4.47 7.55
CA LEU A 107 -12.06 -4.10 6.16
C LEU A 107 -10.88 -4.86 5.52
N ALA A 108 -9.67 -4.78 6.08
CA ALA A 108 -8.48 -5.43 5.52
C ALA A 108 -8.63 -6.95 5.38
N ALA A 109 -9.26 -7.62 6.35
CA ALA A 109 -9.51 -9.05 6.32
C ALA A 109 -10.62 -9.46 5.33
N SER A 110 -11.46 -8.52 4.90
CA SER A 110 -12.58 -8.78 3.97
C SER A 110 -12.34 -8.31 2.53
N PHE A 111 -11.19 -7.68 2.28
CA PHE A 111 -10.77 -7.15 0.99
C PHE A 111 -10.12 -8.23 0.10
#